data_AF-A0A2R6LJ08-F1
#
_entry.id   AF-A0A2R6LJ08-F1
#
_cell.length_a   1.000
_cell.length_b   1.000
_cell.length_c   1.000
_cell.angle_alpha   90.00
_cell.angle_beta   90.00
_cell.angle_gamma   90.00
#
_symmetry.space_group_name_H-M   'P 1'
#
loop_
_entity.id
_entity.type
_entity.pdbx_description
1 polymer ?
#
loop_
_entity_poly.entity_id
_entity_poly.type
_entity_poly.pdbx_seq_one_letter_code
_entity_poly.pdbx_strand_id
1 'polypeptide(L)'
;MGYECPVCATPQADRRHLADHLAVTAMTHDGDHADWLDEHVPDWSEHSPQELGATVADHAPTAEYDRVFEDTVGSRGDDHGRGHGHSHGTDASPATVVADAARDDGRGELTDADRSVIEEARTLTRRMLDDEGDEDVERRGRTATAADDGTDGSEDE
;
A
#
# COMPACT_ATOMS: atom_id res chain seq x y z
N MET A 1 19.93 -1.09 11.44
CA MET A 1 21.01 -0.69 10.52
C MET A 1 20.60 -1.21 9.17
N GLY A 2 20.60 -0.35 8.16
CA GLY A 2 20.20 -0.74 6.81
C GLY A 2 21.31 -1.47 6.07
N TYR A 3 20.95 -2.09 4.96
CA TYR A 3 21.87 -2.82 4.10
C TYR A 3 21.61 -2.44 2.65
N GLU A 4 22.67 -2.33 1.87
CA GLU A 4 22.59 -2.05 0.44
C GLU A 4 22.49 -3.36 -0.35
N CYS A 5 21.57 -3.41 -1.31
CA CYS A 5 21.49 -4.54 -2.23
C CYS A 5 22.80 -4.65 -3.04
N PRO A 6 23.51 -5.79 -3.02
CA PRO A 6 24.80 -5.95 -3.72
C PRO A 6 24.69 -5.89 -5.25
N VAL A 7 23.48 -5.99 -5.79
CA VAL A 7 23.23 -6.01 -7.24
C VAL A 7 22.84 -4.62 -7.75
N CYS A 8 21.84 -3.98 -7.13
CA CYS A 8 21.28 -2.71 -7.62
C CYS A 8 21.58 -1.50 -6.74
N ALA A 9 22.41 -1.66 -5.70
CA ALA A 9 22.79 -0.62 -4.75
C ALA A 9 21.61 0.06 -4.01
N THR A 10 20.42 -0.55 -4.01
CA THR A 10 19.25 0.03 -3.32
C THR A 10 19.35 -0.22 -1.81
N PRO A 11 19.28 0.82 -0.95
CA PRO A 11 19.32 0.67 0.49
C PRO A 11 18.01 0.06 1.03
N GLN A 12 18.14 -0.88 1.96
CA GLN A 12 17.06 -1.64 2.60
C GLN A 12 17.08 -1.40 4.10
N ALA A 13 15.91 -1.34 4.73
CA ALA A 13 15.77 -0.94 6.13
C ALA A 13 16.48 -1.89 7.11
N ASP A 14 16.44 -3.19 6.82
CA ASP A 14 17.09 -4.24 7.58
C ASP A 14 17.39 -5.48 6.72
N ARG A 15 18.06 -6.47 7.33
CA ARG A 15 18.46 -7.72 6.67
C ARG A 15 17.28 -8.53 6.11
N ARG A 16 16.09 -8.45 6.72
CA ARG A 16 14.91 -9.17 6.26
C ARG A 16 14.36 -8.48 5.00
N HIS A 17 14.26 -7.16 5.02
CA HIS A 17 13.84 -6.40 3.84
C HIS A 17 14.82 -6.59 2.66
N LEU A 18 16.12 -6.71 2.95
CA LEU A 18 17.11 -7.08 1.94
C LEU A 18 16.83 -8.46 1.33
N ALA A 19 16.57 -9.47 2.15
CA ALA A 19 16.23 -10.81 1.67
C ALA A 19 14.96 -10.81 0.82
N ASP A 20 13.90 -10.15 1.30
CA ASP A 20 12.63 -10.04 0.58
C ASP A 20 12.82 -9.31 -0.76
N HIS A 21 13.61 -8.22 -0.80
CA HIS A 21 13.93 -7.50 -2.03
C HIS A 21 14.67 -8.37 -3.04
N LEU A 22 15.71 -9.11 -2.61
CA LEU A 22 16.47 -10.00 -3.49
C LEU A 22 15.59 -11.13 -4.03
N ALA A 23 14.87 -11.83 -3.15
CA ALA A 23 14.05 -12.99 -3.52
C ALA A 23 12.90 -12.59 -4.46
N VAL A 24 12.17 -11.52 -4.16
CA VAL A 24 11.07 -11.07 -5.02
C VAL A 24 11.61 -10.57 -6.36
N THR A 25 12.70 -9.80 -6.37
CA THR A 25 13.30 -9.34 -7.62
C THR A 25 13.76 -10.52 -8.47
N ALA A 26 14.45 -11.51 -7.90
CA ALA A 26 14.88 -12.72 -8.60
C ALA A 26 13.72 -13.55 -9.16
N MET A 27 12.58 -13.65 -8.44
CA MET A 27 11.40 -14.38 -8.90
C MET A 27 10.61 -13.65 -10.00
N THR A 28 10.57 -12.32 -9.94
CA THR A 28 9.74 -11.50 -10.83
C THR A 28 10.50 -10.98 -12.04
N HIS A 29 11.83 -10.91 -11.94
CA HIS A 29 12.73 -10.44 -12.96
C HIS A 29 13.85 -11.48 -13.09
N ASP A 30 13.86 -12.18 -14.22
CA ASP A 30 15.01 -12.98 -14.64
C ASP A 30 16.20 -12.02 -14.85
N GLY A 31 17.35 -12.29 -14.23
CA GLY A 31 18.53 -11.44 -14.34
C GLY A 31 19.45 -11.46 -13.12
N ASP A 32 20.31 -10.43 -13.02
CA ASP A 32 21.46 -10.35 -12.11
C ASP A 32 21.17 -10.69 -10.62
N HIS A 33 19.92 -10.51 -10.16
CA HIS A 33 19.53 -10.86 -8.78
C HIS A 33 19.40 -12.38 -8.57
N ALA A 34 18.87 -13.10 -9.56
CA ALA A 34 18.79 -14.55 -9.53
C ALA A 34 20.17 -15.18 -9.65
N ASP A 35 20.99 -14.71 -10.61
CA ASP A 35 22.37 -15.18 -10.79
C ASP A 35 23.22 -14.97 -9.53
N TRP A 36 23.09 -13.79 -8.90
CA TRP A 36 23.81 -13.50 -7.68
C TRP A 36 23.38 -14.42 -6.52
N LEU A 37 22.08 -14.67 -6.37
CA LEU A 37 21.56 -15.57 -5.35
C LEU A 37 22.00 -17.01 -5.59
N ASP A 38 21.95 -17.50 -6.83
CA ASP A 38 22.35 -18.87 -7.16
C ASP A 38 23.86 -19.11 -6.91
N GLU A 39 24.70 -18.07 -7.08
CA GLU A 39 26.14 -18.15 -6.79
C GLU A 39 26.46 -18.05 -5.29
N HIS A 40 25.78 -17.19 -4.54
CA HIS A 40 26.14 -16.88 -3.14
C HIS A 40 25.34 -17.67 -2.11
N VAL A 41 24.08 -18.01 -2.43
CA VAL A 41 23.16 -18.71 -1.54
C VAL A 41 22.39 -19.76 -2.37
N PRO A 42 23.02 -20.90 -2.68
CA PRO A 42 22.32 -21.99 -3.37
C PRO A 42 21.09 -22.42 -2.57
N ASP A 43 20.05 -22.83 -3.29
CA ASP A 43 18.75 -23.23 -2.72
C ASP A 43 18.05 -22.10 -1.91
N TRP A 44 18.39 -20.82 -2.16
CA TRP A 44 17.82 -19.65 -1.47
C TRP A 44 16.29 -19.64 -1.41
N SER A 45 15.60 -20.23 -2.39
CA SER A 45 14.14 -20.34 -2.44
C SER A 45 13.55 -21.18 -1.32
N GLU A 46 14.34 -22.06 -0.70
CA GLU A 46 13.92 -22.89 0.44
C GLU A 46 14.11 -22.17 1.80
N HIS A 47 14.90 -21.10 1.83
CA HIS A 47 15.18 -20.35 3.05
C HIS A 47 14.03 -19.43 3.40
N SER A 48 13.72 -19.32 4.70
CA SER A 48 12.85 -18.24 5.16
C SER A 48 13.53 -16.87 4.99
N PRO A 49 12.76 -15.77 4.90
CA PRO A 49 13.34 -14.43 4.80
C PRO A 49 14.29 -14.07 5.96
N GLN A 50 14.11 -14.66 7.14
CA GLN A 50 15.02 -14.45 8.26
C GLN A 50 16.35 -15.18 8.05
N GLU A 51 16.31 -16.42 7.57
CA GLU A 51 17.51 -17.24 7.31
C GLU A 51 18.29 -16.70 6.11
N LEU A 52 17.58 -16.36 5.03
CA LEU A 52 18.17 -15.74 3.85
C LEU A 52 18.79 -14.39 4.22
N GLY A 53 18.08 -13.57 5.00
CA GLY A 53 18.59 -12.27 5.44
C GLY A 53 19.83 -12.37 6.32
N ALA A 54 19.94 -13.39 7.16
CA ALA A 54 21.15 -13.62 7.94
C ALA A 54 22.36 -13.93 7.05
N THR A 55 22.15 -14.73 6.01
CA THR A 55 23.21 -15.14 5.07
C THR A 55 23.62 -13.99 4.16
N VAL A 56 22.66 -13.32 3.53
CA VAL A 56 22.92 -12.22 2.58
C VAL A 56 23.54 -11.01 3.28
N ALA A 57 23.18 -10.73 4.54
CA ALA A 57 23.74 -9.59 5.27
C ALA A 57 25.27 -9.65 5.44
N ASP A 58 25.88 -10.84 5.40
CA ASP A 58 27.34 -10.99 5.44
C ASP A 58 28.03 -10.55 4.13
N HIS A 59 27.27 -10.52 3.03
CA HIS A 59 27.75 -10.12 1.70
C HIS A 59 27.33 -8.69 1.33
N ALA A 60 26.39 -8.10 2.06
CA ALA A 60 25.80 -6.81 1.74
C ALA A 60 26.47 -5.67 2.53
N PRO A 61 26.86 -4.57 1.86
CA PRO A 61 27.34 -3.38 2.55
C PRO A 61 26.28 -2.82 3.50
N THR A 62 26.68 -2.34 4.67
CA THR A 62 25.76 -1.59 5.54
C THR A 62 25.49 -0.21 4.96
N ALA A 63 24.24 0.23 4.95
CA ALA A 63 23.84 1.54 4.44
C ALA A 63 22.89 2.28 5.40
N GLU A 64 22.86 3.60 5.27
CA GLU A 64 21.84 4.43 5.91
C GLU A 64 20.54 4.30 5.13
N TYR A 65 19.43 4.10 5.85
CA TYR A 65 18.10 4.03 5.27
C TYR A 65 17.29 5.23 5.74
N ASP A 66 16.88 6.07 4.78
CA ASP A 66 16.10 7.29 5.07
C ASP A 66 14.64 6.93 5.38
N ARG A 67 14.23 7.15 6.63
CA ARG A 67 12.87 6.85 7.11
C ARG A 67 11.98 8.08 6.98
N VAL A 68 11.48 8.34 5.77
CA VAL A 68 10.74 9.56 5.45
C VAL A 68 9.26 9.58 5.89
N PHE A 69 8.73 8.52 6.51
CA PHE A 69 7.29 8.39 6.82
C PHE A 69 6.94 8.02 8.27
N GLU A 70 7.89 7.95 9.20
CA GLU A 70 7.57 7.69 10.62
C GLU A 70 6.78 8.85 11.28
N ASP A 71 6.82 10.07 10.71
CA ASP A 71 6.23 11.28 11.34
C ASP A 71 4.80 11.62 10.85
N THR A 72 4.33 11.03 9.74
CA THR A 72 3.02 11.43 9.16
C THR A 72 1.80 10.82 9.83
N VAL A 73 1.99 9.87 10.76
CA VAL A 73 0.89 9.19 11.48
C VAL A 73 0.61 9.80 12.87
N GLY A 74 1.46 10.73 13.34
CA GLY A 74 1.36 11.38 14.65
C GLY A 74 0.92 12.85 14.61
N SER A 75 1.09 13.55 13.49
CA SER A 75 0.72 14.97 13.37
C SER A 75 -0.77 15.18 13.08
N ARG A 76 -1.61 14.97 14.10
CA ARG A 76 -2.89 15.67 14.24
C ARG A 76 -2.73 16.76 15.31
N GLY A 77 -2.12 17.88 14.94
CA GLY A 77 -2.14 19.10 15.75
C GLY A 77 -0.81 19.84 15.81
N ASP A 78 -0.82 21.06 15.26
CA ASP A 78 0.01 22.21 15.64
C ASP A 78 1.53 22.16 15.35
N ASP A 79 1.96 22.83 14.28
CA ASP A 79 2.53 24.20 14.34
C ASP A 79 3.40 24.49 13.10
N HIS A 80 3.30 25.72 12.60
CA HIS A 80 3.89 26.16 11.36
C HIS A 80 5.42 26.34 11.45
N GLY A 81 6.17 25.81 10.46
CA GLY A 81 7.33 26.55 9.93
C GLY A 81 8.62 25.76 9.67
N ARG A 82 8.85 25.40 8.39
CA ARG A 82 10.14 25.59 7.73
C ARG A 82 9.91 26.02 6.28
N GLY A 83 10.37 27.23 5.97
CA GLY A 83 10.04 27.96 4.75
C GLY A 83 10.70 27.39 3.49
N HIS A 84 9.88 27.22 2.46
CA HIS A 84 10.30 27.31 1.07
C HIS A 84 9.98 28.74 0.60
N GLY A 85 11.01 29.55 0.40
CA GLY A 85 10.87 30.97 0.05
C GLY A 85 10.35 31.15 -1.38
N HIS A 86 9.16 31.72 -1.51
CA HIS A 86 8.74 32.46 -2.70
C HIS A 86 8.35 33.87 -2.26
N SER A 87 9.30 34.81 -2.40
CA SER A 87 9.05 36.23 -2.16
C SER A 87 8.14 36.79 -3.25
N HIS A 88 6.88 37.04 -2.92
CA HIS A 88 6.08 38.06 -3.58
C HIS A 88 5.76 39.14 -2.55
N GLY A 89 6.33 40.32 -2.76
CA GLY A 89 6.19 41.44 -1.83
C GLY A 89 4.75 41.96 -1.79
N THR A 90 4.31 42.30 -0.59
CA THR A 90 3.43 43.45 -0.33
C THR A 90 3.55 43.79 1.16
N ASP A 91 4.09 44.97 1.43
CA ASP A 91 4.08 45.63 2.72
C ASP A 91 2.66 45.77 3.29
N ALA A 92 2.41 45.29 4.51
CA ALA A 92 1.59 45.94 5.54
C ALA A 92 1.38 45.00 6.74
N SER A 93 1.75 45.45 7.95
CA SER A 93 1.27 44.90 9.22
C SER A 93 0.19 45.83 9.82
N PRO A 94 -0.44 45.52 10.97
CA PRO A 94 -1.71 44.79 11.04
C PRO A 94 -2.76 45.59 11.84
N ALA A 95 -3.93 45.87 11.29
CA ALA A 95 -5.07 46.27 12.12
C ALA A 95 -6.39 46.15 11.36
N THR A 96 -7.28 45.32 11.92
CA THR A 96 -8.74 45.46 11.86
C THR A 96 -9.37 45.51 10.47
N VAL A 97 -9.91 44.37 10.01
CA VAL A 97 -11.25 44.33 9.40
C VAL A 97 -11.80 42.89 9.37
N VAL A 98 -13.05 42.79 9.83
CA VAL A 98 -14.10 41.81 9.47
C VAL A 98 -13.94 40.33 9.83
N ALA A 99 -14.54 40.00 10.97
CA ALA A 99 -15.19 38.72 11.20
C ALA A 99 -16.33 38.50 10.18
N ASP A 100 -15.99 38.02 8.98
CA ASP A 100 -16.93 37.30 8.08
C ASP A 100 -16.25 36.55 6.90
N ALA A 101 -14.92 36.55 6.78
CA ALA A 101 -14.23 36.05 5.58
C ALA A 101 -13.47 34.72 5.78
N ALA A 102 -13.92 33.85 6.70
CA ALA A 102 -13.23 32.58 7.01
C ALA A 102 -13.97 31.34 6.48
N ARG A 103 -14.56 31.42 5.27
CA ARG A 103 -15.00 30.24 4.50
C ARG A 103 -14.52 30.22 3.05
N ASP A 104 -13.69 31.16 2.65
CA ASP A 104 -13.11 31.22 1.31
C ASP A 104 -11.62 30.89 1.37
N ASP A 105 -11.33 29.63 1.72
CA ASP A 105 -9.98 29.08 1.66
C ASP A 105 -9.83 28.30 0.35
N GLY A 106 -9.21 28.94 -0.65
CA GLY A 106 -8.44 28.26 -1.69
C GLY A 106 -9.16 27.33 -2.69
N ARG A 107 -10.48 27.20 -2.66
CA ARG A 107 -11.23 26.67 -3.81
C ARG A 107 -11.79 27.84 -4.59
N GLY A 108 -11.21 28.11 -5.76
CA GLY A 108 -11.97 28.78 -6.81
C GLY A 108 -13.34 28.10 -6.95
N GLU A 109 -14.39 28.89 -7.10
CA GLU A 109 -15.76 28.39 -7.23
C GLU A 109 -15.78 27.26 -8.28
N LEU A 110 -16.18 26.05 -7.86
CA LEU A 110 -16.20 24.89 -8.75
C LEU A 110 -17.09 25.22 -9.94
N THR A 111 -16.48 25.31 -11.13
CA THR A 111 -17.20 25.61 -12.34
C THR A 111 -18.19 24.48 -12.64
N ASP A 112 -19.22 24.75 -13.43
CA ASP A 112 -20.15 23.70 -13.84
C ASP A 112 -19.44 22.57 -14.62
N ALA A 113 -18.36 22.89 -15.33
CA ALA A 113 -17.51 21.90 -15.99
C ALA A 113 -16.82 20.96 -14.97
N ASP A 114 -16.23 21.52 -13.90
CA ASP A 114 -15.60 20.72 -12.84
C ASP A 114 -16.61 19.82 -12.13
N ARG A 115 -17.82 20.34 -11.89
CA ARG A 115 -18.91 19.58 -11.27
C ARG A 115 -19.34 18.41 -12.14
N SER A 116 -19.43 18.62 -13.45
CA SER A 116 -19.75 17.57 -14.42
C SER A 116 -18.71 16.45 -14.43
N VAL A 117 -17.42 16.79 -14.41
CA VAL A 117 -16.33 15.79 -14.41
C VAL A 117 -16.36 14.94 -13.13
N ILE A 118 -16.60 15.56 -11.98
CA ILE A 118 -16.70 14.84 -10.70
C ILE A 118 -17.92 13.89 -10.68
N GLU A 119 -19.05 14.30 -11.26
CA GLU A 119 -20.25 13.47 -11.36
C GLU A 119 -20.07 12.28 -12.32
N GLU A 120 -19.40 12.50 -13.44
CA GLU A 120 -19.05 11.45 -14.40
C GLU A 120 -18.13 10.41 -13.76
N ALA A 121 -17.07 10.85 -13.08
CA ALA A 121 -16.14 9.97 -12.38
C ALA A 121 -16.87 9.10 -11.34
N ARG A 122 -17.77 9.70 -10.54
CA ARG A 122 -18.59 8.97 -9.56
C ARG A 122 -19.51 7.95 -10.21
N THR A 123 -20.07 8.27 -11.39
CA THR A 123 -20.94 7.37 -12.14
C THR A 123 -20.16 6.17 -12.68
N LEU A 124 -18.94 6.38 -13.19
CA LEU A 124 -18.07 5.32 -13.67
C LEU A 124 -17.69 4.35 -12.53
N THR A 125 -17.31 4.88 -11.37
CA THR A 125 -17.00 4.06 -10.19
C THR A 125 -18.21 3.24 -9.72
N ARG A 126 -19.41 3.84 -9.73
CA ARG A 126 -20.64 3.10 -9.37
C ARG A 126 -20.89 1.95 -10.35
N ARG A 127 -20.76 2.17 -11.66
CA ARG A 127 -20.92 1.12 -12.67
C ARG A 127 -19.93 -0.02 -12.50
N MET A 128 -18.66 0.26 -12.19
CA MET A 128 -17.68 -0.79 -11.92
C MET A 128 -18.10 -1.65 -10.73
N LEU A 129 -18.51 -1.02 -9.62
CA LEU A 129 -18.96 -1.73 -8.43
C LEU A 129 -20.27 -2.52 -8.61
N ASP A 130 -21.20 -2.03 -9.43
CA ASP A 130 -22.45 -2.73 -9.75
C ASP A 130 -22.18 -3.95 -10.68
N ASP A 131 -21.27 -3.84 -11.65
CA ASP A 131 -20.89 -4.93 -12.57
C ASP A 131 -20.23 -6.11 -11.82
N GLU A 132 -19.46 -5.81 -10.76
CA GLU A 132 -18.84 -6.79 -9.85
C GLU A 132 -19.86 -7.47 -8.89
N GLY A 133 -21.09 -6.95 -8.76
CA GLY A 133 -22.11 -7.43 -7.81
C GLY A 133 -23.15 -8.40 -8.38
N ASP A 134 -23.24 -8.54 -9.70
CA ASP A 134 -24.31 -9.29 -10.38
C ASP A 134 -23.96 -10.79 -10.60
N GLU A 135 -22.75 -11.24 -10.25
CA GLU A 135 -22.29 -12.63 -10.46
C GLU A 135 -22.62 -13.62 -9.32
N ASP A 136 -23.24 -13.18 -8.20
CA ASP A 136 -23.44 -14.02 -6.99
C ASP A 136 -24.90 -14.41 -6.63
N VAL A 137 -25.92 -14.03 -7.42
CA VAL A 137 -27.33 -14.29 -7.07
C VAL A 137 -27.95 -15.58 -7.62
N GLU A 138 -27.29 -16.30 -8.54
CA GLU A 138 -27.83 -17.52 -9.16
C GLU A 138 -27.26 -18.84 -8.59
N ARG A 139 -26.94 -18.89 -7.29
CA ARG A 139 -26.58 -20.16 -6.59
C ARG A 139 -27.26 -20.33 -5.23
N ARG A 140 -28.53 -19.93 -5.09
CA ARG A 140 -29.37 -20.31 -3.93
C ARG A 140 -30.80 -20.65 -4.35
N GLY A 141 -30.93 -21.66 -5.22
CA GLY A 141 -32.21 -22.09 -5.77
C GLY A 141 -32.38 -23.59 -5.98
N ARG A 142 -31.68 -24.45 -5.22
CA ARG A 142 -31.95 -25.90 -5.27
C ARG A 142 -31.60 -26.66 -3.99
N THR A 143 -32.40 -26.50 -2.95
CA THR A 143 -32.67 -27.59 -1.99
C THR A 143 -34.10 -27.47 -1.50
N ALA A 144 -35.03 -28.03 -2.29
CA ALA A 144 -36.34 -28.41 -1.79
C ALA A 144 -36.56 -29.89 -2.11
N THR A 145 -37.02 -30.61 -1.08
CA THR A 145 -37.69 -31.92 -1.07
C THR A 145 -36.83 -33.19 -1.22
N ALA A 146 -36.50 -33.80 -0.07
CA ALA A 146 -37.09 -35.07 0.34
C ALA A 146 -36.79 -35.29 1.83
N ALA A 147 -37.77 -34.92 2.67
CA ALA A 147 -37.88 -35.50 4.01
C ALA A 147 -38.69 -36.79 3.88
N ASP A 148 -38.39 -37.73 4.78
CA ASP A 148 -39.18 -38.91 5.16
C ASP A 148 -38.98 -40.19 4.33
N ASP A 149 -38.23 -41.15 4.89
CA ASP A 149 -38.75 -42.50 5.23
C ASP A 149 -37.67 -43.35 5.96
N GLY A 150 -38.07 -44.04 7.04
CA GLY A 150 -37.37 -45.23 7.53
C GLY A 150 -36.67 -45.17 8.90
N THR A 151 -37.45 -45.21 9.98
CA THR A 151 -37.04 -45.81 11.26
C THR A 151 -37.30 -47.33 11.19
N ASP A 152 -36.26 -48.15 11.33
CA ASP A 152 -36.29 -49.59 11.68
C ASP A 152 -34.84 -49.96 12.05
N GLY A 153 -34.45 -50.31 13.29
CA GLY A 153 -34.89 -51.45 14.08
C GLY A 153 -33.75 -52.48 14.15
N SER A 154 -33.32 -52.83 15.38
CA SER A 154 -32.63 -54.08 15.79
C SER A 154 -31.25 -53.99 16.46
N GLU A 155 -31.21 -54.71 17.58
CA GLU A 155 -30.20 -54.92 18.61
C GLU A 155 -29.12 -55.95 18.19
N ASP A 156 -28.21 -56.24 19.14
CA ASP A 156 -27.19 -57.31 19.23
C ASP A 156 -25.79 -57.06 18.66
N GLU A 157 -24.82 -56.77 19.54
CA GLU A 157 -23.75 -57.71 19.99
C GLU A 157 -22.98 -57.16 21.22
#